data_AF-A0A7X8BKU1-F1
#
_entry.id   AF-A0A7X8BKU1-F1
#
_cell.length_a   1.000
_cell.length_b   1.000
_cell.length_c   1.000
_cell.angle_alpha   90.00
_cell.angle_beta   90.00
_cell.angle_gamma   90.00
#
_symmetry.space_group_name_H-M   'P 1'
#
loop_
_entity.id
_entity.type
_entity.pdbx_description
1 polymer ?
#
loop_
_entity_poly.entity_id
_entity_poly.type
_entity_poly.pdbx_seq_one_letter_code
_entity_poly.pdbx_strand_id
1 'polypeptide(L)'
;MRFTKALIMPITAVFIITACEKAEYVPPKWHVGDWAEYEVKAFAGGLKEYKLRYAITGEENIKGETYYWLEMVGASGESHFVYKMLVPYGYRGVAERMIIKVEDQTALEMPKAEGLADEPPGENRPYLYTKEEVKKGKIDEVKITVPAGEFLTIHAKAKNLHEQEAEVWFARDIPILGIVSQKTASEEMKLTAHGKDAKTAITEEPQKVNLGIFD
;
A
#
# COMPACT_ATOMS: atom_id res chain seq x y z
N MET A 1 7.91 77.21 -21.10
CA MET A 1 8.51 75.91 -21.49
C MET A 1 8.24 74.91 -20.38
N ARG A 2 7.37 73.93 -20.62
CA ARG A 2 7.07 72.82 -19.69
C ARG A 2 8.02 71.66 -20.01
N PHE A 3 8.76 71.17 -19.03
CA PHE A 3 9.48 69.91 -19.12
C PHE A 3 8.79 68.88 -18.23
N THR A 4 8.09 67.95 -18.87
CA THR A 4 7.50 66.76 -18.27
C THR A 4 8.62 65.79 -17.92
N LYS A 5 8.90 65.56 -16.63
CA LYS A 5 9.77 64.46 -16.20
C LYS A 5 8.95 63.17 -16.22
N ALA A 6 9.32 62.25 -17.11
CA ALA A 6 8.78 60.90 -17.17
C ALA A 6 9.16 60.13 -15.90
N LEU A 7 8.15 59.56 -15.24
CA LEU A 7 8.30 58.67 -14.10
C LEU A 7 8.60 57.26 -14.65
N ILE A 8 9.82 56.78 -14.50
CA ILE A 8 10.20 55.41 -14.82
C ILE A 8 9.94 54.57 -13.55
N MET A 9 8.88 53.78 -13.53
CA MET A 9 8.71 52.73 -12.52
C MET A 9 9.56 51.51 -12.91
N PRO A 10 10.34 50.94 -11.98
CA PRO A 10 10.94 49.63 -12.21
C PRO A 10 9.86 48.55 -12.05
N ILE A 11 9.58 47.83 -13.14
CA ILE A 11 8.84 46.57 -13.10
C ILE A 11 9.82 45.51 -12.57
N THR A 12 9.79 45.24 -11.28
CA THR A 12 10.53 44.11 -10.71
C THR A 12 9.77 42.83 -11.07
N ALA A 13 10.22 42.14 -12.11
CA ALA A 13 9.70 40.83 -12.47
C ALA A 13 9.99 39.84 -11.32
N VAL A 14 8.94 39.40 -10.62
CA VAL A 14 9.01 38.29 -9.69
C VAL A 14 9.12 37.01 -10.53
N PHE A 15 10.33 36.50 -10.70
CA PHE A 15 10.54 35.15 -11.19
C PHE A 15 10.13 34.18 -10.09
N ILE A 16 8.89 33.69 -10.15
CA ILE A 16 8.50 32.50 -9.39
C ILE A 16 9.22 31.34 -10.06
N ILE A 17 10.36 30.93 -9.49
CA ILE A 17 10.99 29.67 -9.85
C ILE A 17 10.09 28.58 -9.24
N THR A 18 9.10 28.13 -10.03
CA THR A 18 8.37 26.92 -9.70
C THR A 18 9.38 25.79 -9.81
N ALA A 19 9.95 25.38 -8.68
CA ALA A 19 10.72 24.16 -8.62
C ALA A 19 9.81 23.04 -9.14
N CYS A 20 10.13 22.49 -10.31
CA CYS A 20 9.48 21.28 -10.79
C CYS A 20 9.80 20.20 -9.76
N GLU A 21 8.85 19.95 -8.86
CA GLU A 21 8.96 18.85 -7.91
C GLU A 21 9.07 17.57 -8.72
N LYS A 22 10.22 16.92 -8.63
CA LYS A 22 10.49 15.68 -9.33
C LYS A 22 9.94 14.53 -8.50
N ALA A 23 9.16 13.66 -9.11
CA ALA A 23 8.69 12.46 -8.44
C ALA A 23 9.88 11.49 -8.25
N GLU A 24 10.28 11.26 -6.99
CA GLU A 24 11.25 10.23 -6.61
C GLU A 24 10.54 9.12 -5.83
N TYR A 25 10.81 7.86 -6.21
CA TYR A 25 10.28 6.71 -5.50
C TYR A 25 11.07 6.53 -4.21
N VAL A 26 10.36 6.71 -3.11
CA VAL A 26 10.83 6.39 -1.77
C VAL A 26 9.88 5.35 -1.22
N PRO A 27 10.37 4.15 -0.90
CA PRO A 27 9.53 3.15 -0.27
C PRO A 27 8.88 3.69 1.01
N PRO A 28 7.59 3.40 1.27
CA PRO A 28 6.92 3.92 2.46
C PRO A 28 7.61 3.45 3.73
N LYS A 29 7.76 4.34 4.70
CA LYS A 29 8.09 3.96 6.07
C LYS A 29 6.82 3.64 6.81
N TRP A 30 6.80 2.54 7.55
CA TRP A 30 5.64 2.11 8.31
C TRP A 30 5.68 2.70 9.71
N HIS A 31 4.53 3.22 10.15
CA HIS A 31 4.29 3.64 11.51
C HIS A 31 2.99 3.03 11.99
N VAL A 32 2.92 2.67 13.28
CA VAL A 32 1.66 2.25 13.89
C VAL A 32 0.61 3.36 13.71
N GLY A 33 -0.56 2.97 13.21
CA GLY A 33 -1.65 3.87 12.84
C GLY A 33 -1.74 4.13 11.33
N ASP A 34 -0.70 3.85 10.54
CA ASP A 34 -0.75 4.01 9.09
C ASP A 34 -1.85 3.14 8.46
N TRP A 35 -2.64 3.68 7.53
CA TRP A 35 -3.57 2.88 6.71
C TRP A 35 -3.82 3.47 5.32
N ALA A 36 -4.18 2.60 4.38
CA ALA A 36 -4.62 2.94 3.02
C ALA A 36 -5.76 2.00 2.58
N GLU A 37 -6.75 2.57 1.90
CA GLU A 37 -7.91 1.87 1.34
C GLU A 37 -7.91 1.90 -0.18
N TYR A 38 -8.37 0.82 -0.76
CA TYR A 38 -8.36 0.57 -2.19
C TYR A 38 -9.68 -0.05 -2.64
N GLU A 39 -10.07 0.30 -3.86
CA GLU A 39 -11.10 -0.38 -4.61
C GLU A 39 -10.42 -1.15 -5.74
N VAL A 40 -10.75 -2.43 -5.88
CA VAL A 40 -10.22 -3.31 -6.92
C VAL A 40 -11.35 -3.78 -7.82
N LYS A 41 -11.16 -3.62 -9.12
CA LYS A 41 -12.09 -4.04 -10.17
C LYS A 41 -11.46 -5.14 -11.01
N ALA A 42 -12.05 -6.33 -11.00
CA ALA A 42 -11.63 -7.38 -11.90
C ALA A 42 -12.27 -7.22 -13.29
N PHE A 43 -11.46 -7.42 -14.33
CA PHE A 43 -11.87 -7.40 -15.73
C PHE A 43 -12.35 -8.78 -16.24
N ALA A 44 -12.06 -9.87 -15.51
CA ALA A 44 -12.50 -11.22 -15.85
C ALA A 44 -12.81 -12.08 -14.60
N GLY A 45 -13.98 -12.74 -14.58
CA GLY A 45 -14.32 -13.81 -13.63
C GLY A 45 -14.76 -13.37 -12.22
N GLY A 46 -16.06 -13.56 -11.90
CA GLY A 46 -16.56 -13.76 -10.53
C GLY A 46 -16.80 -12.53 -9.65
N LEU A 47 -15.77 -11.71 -9.39
CA LEU A 47 -15.88 -10.57 -8.47
C LEU A 47 -15.77 -9.27 -9.24
N LYS A 48 -16.90 -8.57 -9.44
CA LYS A 48 -16.93 -7.32 -10.22
C LYS A 48 -16.16 -6.17 -9.54
N GLU A 49 -16.17 -6.14 -8.21
CA GLU A 49 -15.52 -5.11 -7.42
C GLU A 49 -15.35 -5.59 -5.97
N TYR A 50 -14.21 -5.33 -5.36
CA TYR A 50 -13.96 -5.60 -3.95
C TYR A 50 -13.12 -4.47 -3.34
N LYS A 51 -13.22 -4.30 -2.01
CA LYS A 51 -12.48 -3.30 -1.26
C LYS A 51 -11.39 -3.96 -0.44
N LEU A 52 -10.24 -3.31 -0.37
CA LEU A 52 -9.12 -3.69 0.48
C LEU A 52 -8.72 -2.51 1.37
N ARG A 53 -8.42 -2.79 2.62
CA ARG A 53 -7.79 -1.84 3.54
C ARG A 53 -6.54 -2.45 4.11
N TYR A 54 -5.40 -1.78 3.93
CA TYR A 54 -4.15 -2.12 4.60
C TYR A 54 -3.93 -1.21 5.79
N ALA A 55 -3.40 -1.74 6.88
CA ALA A 55 -3.11 -1.01 8.10
C ALA A 55 -1.88 -1.55 8.85
N ILE A 56 -1.13 -0.67 9.50
CA ILE A 56 -0.14 -1.04 10.51
C ILE A 56 -0.77 -0.81 11.87
N THR A 57 -1.12 -1.89 12.56
CA THR A 57 -2.00 -1.84 13.75
C THR A 57 -1.26 -2.02 15.06
N GLY A 58 0.04 -2.29 15.00
CA GLY A 58 0.90 -2.47 16.14
C GLY A 58 2.31 -2.86 15.71
N GLU A 59 3.20 -2.98 16.68
CA GLU A 59 4.58 -3.41 16.49
C GLU A 59 5.01 -4.27 17.69
N GLU A 60 5.99 -5.13 17.45
CA GLU A 60 6.61 -5.97 18.47
C GLU A 60 8.11 -6.09 18.25
N ASN A 61 8.86 -6.33 19.33
CA ASN A 61 10.27 -6.66 19.22
C ASN A 61 10.46 -8.18 19.26
N ILE A 62 11.02 -8.75 18.20
CA ILE A 62 11.34 -10.17 18.10
C ILE A 62 12.85 -10.29 17.94
N LYS A 63 13.51 -10.86 18.95
CA LYS A 63 14.97 -11.09 18.94
C LYS A 63 15.80 -9.84 18.62
N GLY A 64 15.34 -8.66 19.07
CA GLY A 64 16.03 -7.39 18.84
C GLY A 64 15.61 -6.66 17.57
N GLU A 65 14.78 -7.25 16.72
CA GLU A 65 14.26 -6.64 15.49
C GLU A 65 12.81 -6.18 15.66
N THR A 66 12.46 -5.04 15.06
CA THR A 66 11.08 -4.54 15.06
C THR A 66 10.27 -5.24 13.97
N TYR A 67 9.19 -5.87 14.39
CA TYR A 67 8.15 -6.44 13.55
C TYR A 67 6.88 -5.62 13.66
N TYR A 68 6.08 -5.61 12.61
CA TYR A 68 4.87 -4.83 12.48
C TYR A 68 3.68 -5.75 12.28
N TRP A 69 2.56 -5.42 12.92
CA TRP A 69 1.27 -6.04 12.65
C TRP A 69 0.64 -5.39 11.42
N LEU A 70 0.95 -5.94 10.25
CA LEU A 70 0.28 -5.60 8.99
C LEU A 70 -1.08 -6.29 8.95
N GLU A 71 -2.14 -5.50 8.95
CA GLU A 71 -3.51 -5.97 8.80
C GLU A 71 -4.04 -5.61 7.42
N MET A 72 -4.71 -6.56 6.79
CA MET A 72 -5.50 -6.38 5.59
C MET A 72 -6.95 -6.75 5.91
N VAL A 73 -7.88 -5.88 5.57
CA VAL A 73 -9.32 -6.14 5.62
C VAL A 73 -9.83 -6.13 4.20
N GLY A 74 -10.42 -7.23 3.76
CA GLY A 74 -11.05 -7.33 2.44
C GLY A 74 -12.56 -7.48 2.57
N ALA A 75 -13.30 -6.87 1.65
CA ALA A 75 -14.75 -6.97 1.60
C ALA A 75 -15.27 -7.02 0.15
N SER A 76 -16.23 -7.90 -0.11
CA SER A 76 -16.91 -8.04 -1.40
C SER A 76 -18.37 -8.44 -1.19
N GLY A 77 -19.30 -7.52 -1.48
CA GLY A 77 -20.71 -7.75 -1.17
C GLY A 77 -20.92 -7.91 0.34
N GLU A 78 -21.53 -9.01 0.75
CA GLU A 78 -21.71 -9.35 2.17
C GLU A 78 -20.48 -10.06 2.77
N SER A 79 -19.56 -10.56 1.93
CA SER A 79 -18.39 -11.29 2.40
C SER A 79 -17.29 -10.34 2.88
N HIS A 80 -16.68 -10.65 4.02
CA HIS A 80 -15.55 -9.93 4.58
C HIS A 80 -14.54 -10.85 5.28
N PHE A 81 -13.28 -10.43 5.27
CA PHE A 81 -12.21 -11.14 5.96
C PHE A 81 -11.17 -10.17 6.50
N VAL A 82 -10.50 -10.58 7.57
CA VAL A 82 -9.34 -9.91 8.14
C VAL A 82 -8.17 -10.87 8.11
N TYR A 83 -7.06 -10.39 7.57
CA TYR A 83 -5.80 -11.11 7.50
C TYR A 83 -4.71 -10.25 8.11
N LYS A 84 -4.11 -10.71 9.20
CA LYS A 84 -3.16 -9.92 10.00
C LYS A 84 -1.88 -10.70 10.20
N MET A 85 -0.74 -10.10 9.86
CA MET A 85 0.57 -10.75 9.89
C MET A 85 1.56 -9.95 10.74
N LEU A 86 2.39 -10.66 11.50
CA LEU A 86 3.54 -10.08 12.18
C LEU A 86 4.79 -10.24 11.31
N VAL A 87 5.28 -9.13 10.77
CA VAL A 87 6.30 -9.14 9.72
C VAL A 87 7.36 -8.06 9.93
N PRO A 88 8.63 -8.28 9.52
CA PRO A 88 9.62 -7.21 9.51
C PRO A 88 9.25 -6.12 8.50
N TYR A 89 9.85 -4.94 8.63
CA TYR A 89 9.74 -3.91 7.59
C TYR A 89 10.24 -4.43 6.24
N GLY A 90 9.56 -4.07 5.14
CA GLY A 90 10.01 -4.49 3.80
C GLY A 90 9.69 -5.95 3.46
N TYR A 91 8.85 -6.61 4.25
CA TYR A 91 8.62 -8.04 4.18
C TYR A 91 8.24 -8.59 2.80
N ARG A 92 8.99 -9.61 2.37
CA ARG A 92 8.78 -10.46 1.18
C ARG A 92 9.09 -11.92 1.53
N GLY A 93 8.36 -12.50 2.48
CA GLY A 93 8.70 -13.83 3.01
C GLY A 93 7.52 -14.55 3.67
N VAL A 94 7.82 -15.27 4.77
CA VAL A 94 6.87 -15.98 5.65
C VAL A 94 6.75 -15.25 6.99
N ALA A 95 5.51 -15.05 7.45
CA ALA A 95 5.22 -14.19 8.59
C ALA A 95 5.59 -14.93 9.87
N GLU A 96 6.03 -14.20 10.89
CA GLU A 96 6.34 -14.83 12.17
C GLU A 96 5.07 -15.36 12.83
N ARG A 97 3.95 -14.65 12.66
CA ARG A 97 2.62 -15.04 13.10
C ARG A 97 1.57 -14.51 12.15
N MET A 98 0.45 -15.20 12.11
CA MET A 98 -0.66 -14.88 11.24
C MET A 98 -1.98 -15.05 11.99
N ILE A 99 -2.88 -14.09 11.85
CA ILE A 99 -4.23 -14.15 12.39
C ILE A 99 -5.20 -14.00 11.22
N ILE A 100 -6.12 -14.94 11.10
CA ILE A 100 -7.15 -14.95 10.06
C ILE A 100 -8.52 -14.89 10.74
N LYS A 101 -9.39 -14.04 10.23
CA LYS A 101 -10.81 -13.99 10.56
C LYS A 101 -11.63 -13.92 9.28
N VAL A 102 -12.63 -14.77 9.16
CA VAL A 102 -13.55 -14.79 8.02
C VAL A 102 -14.95 -14.63 8.55
N GLU A 103 -15.65 -13.62 8.07
CA GLU A 103 -16.98 -13.24 8.57
C GLU A 103 -17.02 -13.14 10.12
N ASP A 104 -18.09 -13.66 10.72
CA ASP A 104 -18.32 -13.71 12.16
C ASP A 104 -17.60 -14.87 12.88
N GLN A 105 -16.71 -15.60 12.20
CA GLN A 105 -15.94 -16.66 12.85
C GLN A 105 -14.96 -16.09 13.88
N THR A 106 -14.61 -16.90 14.87
CA THR A 106 -13.54 -16.58 15.82
C THR A 106 -12.23 -16.39 15.05
N ALA A 107 -11.50 -15.31 15.33
CA ALA A 107 -10.16 -15.12 14.79
C ALA A 107 -9.24 -16.28 15.20
N LEU A 108 -8.50 -16.84 14.25
CA LEU A 108 -7.55 -17.93 14.46
C LEU A 108 -6.13 -17.40 14.36
N GLU A 109 -5.33 -17.56 15.42
CA GLU A 109 -3.89 -17.28 15.40
C GLU A 109 -3.12 -18.55 15.07
N MET A 110 -2.37 -18.49 13.98
CA MET A 110 -1.46 -19.53 13.54
C MET A 110 -0.03 -19.08 13.87
N PRO A 111 0.81 -19.96 14.47
CA PRO A 111 2.22 -19.67 14.61
C PRO A 111 2.88 -19.57 13.24
N LYS A 112 4.17 -19.21 13.22
CA LYS A 112 5.00 -19.21 12.01
C LYS A 112 4.68 -20.46 11.19
N ALA A 113 4.18 -20.22 9.99
CA ALA A 113 3.64 -21.28 9.17
C ALA A 113 4.77 -22.14 8.62
N GLU A 114 5.16 -23.18 9.34
CA GLU A 114 5.80 -24.33 8.71
C GLU A 114 4.69 -25.09 7.96
N GLY A 115 4.62 -24.93 6.64
CA GLY A 115 3.74 -25.72 5.78
C GLY A 115 2.40 -25.10 5.34
N LEU A 116 2.07 -23.85 5.72
CA LEU A 116 1.23 -23.05 4.81
C LEU A 116 2.14 -22.61 3.68
N ALA A 117 1.66 -22.74 2.44
CA ALA A 117 2.40 -22.55 1.20
C ALA A 117 3.48 -21.45 1.28
N ASP A 118 4.59 -21.66 0.55
CA ASP A 118 5.61 -20.63 0.29
C ASP A 118 5.03 -19.29 -0.22
N GLU A 119 3.75 -19.30 -0.56
CA GLU A 119 2.89 -18.19 -0.92
C GLU A 119 1.78 -18.02 0.15
N PRO A 120 1.77 -16.91 0.92
CA PRO A 120 0.66 -16.62 1.83
C PRO A 120 -0.68 -16.57 1.07
N PRO A 121 -1.82 -16.88 1.70
CA PRO A 121 -3.12 -16.81 1.04
C PRO A 121 -3.40 -15.37 0.55
N GLY A 122 -3.29 -15.18 -0.76
CA GLY A 122 -3.51 -13.92 -1.47
C GLY A 122 -2.23 -13.20 -1.91
N GLU A 123 -2.35 -12.33 -2.90
CA GLU A 123 -1.28 -11.54 -3.57
C GLU A 123 -0.52 -10.55 -2.64
N ASN A 124 -0.61 -10.73 -1.32
CA ASN A 124 -0.44 -9.70 -0.30
C ASN A 124 0.97 -9.69 0.29
N ARG A 125 1.95 -9.19 -0.48
CA ARG A 125 3.21 -8.69 0.08
C ARG A 125 3.15 -7.17 0.09
N PRO A 126 3.23 -6.48 1.25
CA PRO A 126 3.13 -5.02 1.30
C PRO A 126 4.34 -4.30 0.66
N TYR A 127 5.36 -5.05 0.26
CA TYR A 127 6.42 -4.61 -0.66
C TYR A 127 6.31 -5.34 -2.00
N LEU A 128 5.26 -5.01 -2.76
CA LEU A 128 5.09 -5.51 -4.13
C LEU A 128 6.31 -5.13 -5.00
N TYR A 129 6.94 -3.98 -4.75
CA TYR A 129 8.01 -3.43 -5.59
C TYR A 129 9.16 -2.81 -4.79
N THR A 130 10.40 -3.14 -5.14
CA THR A 130 11.64 -2.57 -4.60
C THR A 130 12.01 -1.26 -5.31
N LYS A 131 12.88 -0.45 -4.68
CA LYS A 131 13.38 0.79 -5.31
C LYS A 131 14.07 0.53 -6.65
N GLU A 132 14.77 -0.60 -6.78
CA GLU A 132 15.45 -0.98 -8.01
C GLU A 132 14.48 -1.43 -9.10
N GLU A 133 13.46 -2.23 -8.77
CA GLU A 133 12.39 -2.63 -9.69
C GLU A 133 11.65 -1.39 -10.22
N VAL A 134 11.24 -0.47 -9.35
CA VAL A 134 10.56 0.76 -9.76
C VAL A 134 11.47 1.64 -10.62
N LYS A 135 12.76 1.79 -10.26
CA LYS A 135 13.71 2.58 -11.05
C LYS A 135 13.94 1.99 -12.43
N LYS A 136 14.08 0.65 -12.53
CA LYS A 136 14.28 -0.05 -13.81
C LYS A 136 13.03 0.01 -14.69
N GLY A 137 11.86 -0.05 -14.07
CA GLY A 137 10.56 -0.03 -14.72
C GLY A 137 9.99 1.35 -15.02
N LYS A 138 10.61 2.43 -14.54
CA LYS A 138 10.09 3.79 -14.65
C LYS A 138 9.83 4.17 -16.10
N ILE A 139 8.60 4.61 -16.36
CA ILE A 139 8.14 5.13 -17.66
C ILE A 139 8.23 6.65 -17.63
N ASP A 140 7.46 7.28 -16.74
CA ASP A 140 7.35 8.72 -16.64
C ASP A 140 7.02 9.20 -15.21
N GLU A 141 6.89 10.51 -15.08
CA GLU A 141 6.33 11.17 -13.90
C GLU A 141 5.03 11.84 -14.34
N VAL A 142 3.92 11.46 -13.73
CA VAL A 142 2.60 11.87 -14.20
C VAL A 142 1.68 12.17 -13.03
N LYS A 143 0.85 13.18 -13.20
CA LYS A 143 -0.20 13.53 -12.25
C LYS A 143 -1.46 12.75 -12.60
N ILE A 144 -2.00 12.01 -11.63
CA ILE A 144 -3.24 11.23 -11.82
C ILE A 144 -4.27 11.58 -10.74
N THR A 145 -5.54 11.41 -11.09
CA THR A 145 -6.68 11.58 -10.18
C THR A 145 -7.30 10.24 -9.89
N VAL A 146 -7.49 9.94 -8.61
CA VAL A 146 -8.19 8.77 -8.07
C VAL A 146 -9.22 9.23 -7.03
N PRO A 147 -10.10 8.36 -6.50
CA PRO A 147 -11.08 8.79 -5.50
C PRO A 147 -10.45 9.44 -4.25
N ALA A 148 -9.24 9.03 -3.85
CA ALA A 148 -8.50 9.66 -2.74
C ALA A 148 -7.95 11.07 -3.03
N GLY A 149 -8.01 11.55 -4.28
CA GLY A 149 -7.50 12.87 -4.67
C GLY A 149 -6.57 12.84 -5.89
N GLU A 150 -5.80 13.92 -6.04
CA GLU A 150 -4.83 14.11 -7.13
C GLU A 150 -3.40 13.94 -6.59
N PHE A 151 -2.58 13.15 -7.30
CA PHE A 151 -1.23 12.81 -6.88
C PHE A 151 -0.24 12.99 -8.02
N LEU A 152 0.93 13.58 -7.74
CA LEU A 152 2.10 13.46 -8.60
C LEU A 152 2.74 12.09 -8.35
N THR A 153 2.88 11.29 -9.41
CA THR A 153 3.27 9.90 -9.30
C THR A 153 4.47 9.55 -10.18
N ILE A 154 5.15 8.46 -9.83
CA ILE A 154 6.00 7.72 -10.77
C ILE A 154 5.16 6.61 -11.36
N HIS A 155 5.04 6.61 -12.68
CA HIS A 155 4.49 5.49 -13.41
C HIS A 155 5.62 4.52 -13.77
N ALA A 156 5.47 3.25 -13.43
CA ALA A 156 6.43 2.21 -13.77
C ALA A 156 5.75 0.92 -14.22
N LYS A 157 6.42 0.19 -15.10
CA LYS A 157 6.13 -1.21 -15.38
C LYS A 157 6.91 -2.09 -14.42
N ALA A 158 6.22 -3.01 -13.77
CA ALA A 158 6.83 -3.98 -12.90
C ALA A 158 6.14 -5.33 -13.03
N LYS A 159 6.78 -6.37 -12.49
CA LYS A 159 6.16 -7.69 -12.40
C LYS A 159 5.57 -7.87 -11.01
N ASN A 160 4.34 -8.35 -10.91
CA ASN A 160 3.77 -8.78 -9.64
C ASN A 160 4.42 -10.11 -9.19
N LEU A 161 3.93 -10.67 -8.08
CA LEU A 161 4.49 -11.88 -7.48
C LEU A 161 4.34 -13.14 -8.35
N HIS A 162 3.39 -13.13 -9.29
CA HIS A 162 3.18 -14.22 -10.26
C HIS A 162 3.87 -13.95 -11.60
N GLU A 163 4.86 -13.05 -11.60
CA GLU A 163 5.58 -12.58 -12.77
C GLU A 163 4.72 -11.91 -13.86
N GLN A 164 3.47 -11.56 -13.54
CA GLN A 164 2.57 -10.90 -14.46
C GLN A 164 2.93 -9.42 -14.55
N GLU A 165 2.81 -8.88 -15.76
CA GLU A 165 3.06 -7.45 -15.98
C GLU A 165 1.98 -6.59 -15.30
N ALA A 166 2.44 -5.55 -14.62
CA ALA A 166 1.63 -4.53 -13.99
C ALA A 166 2.16 -3.14 -14.35
N GLU A 167 1.24 -2.22 -14.58
CA GLU A 167 1.51 -0.78 -14.57
C GLU A 167 1.13 -0.24 -13.19
N VAL A 168 2.03 0.52 -12.57
CA VAL A 168 1.89 0.96 -11.18
C VAL A 168 2.26 2.42 -11.05
N TRP A 169 1.44 3.16 -10.32
CA TRP A 169 1.62 4.57 -10.03
C TRP A 169 1.92 4.75 -8.55
N PHE A 170 3.14 5.19 -8.25
CA PHE A 170 3.62 5.37 -6.89
C PHE A 170 3.63 6.83 -6.47
N ALA A 171 3.27 7.12 -5.22
CA ALA A 171 3.47 8.43 -4.61
C ALA A 171 4.07 8.29 -3.21
N ARG A 172 4.94 9.24 -2.85
CA ARG A 172 5.73 9.23 -1.61
C ARG A 172 4.88 9.21 -0.35
N ASP A 173 3.76 9.93 -0.38
CA ASP A 173 2.95 10.19 0.83
C ASP A 173 1.86 9.12 1.06
N ILE A 174 1.82 8.09 0.21
CA ILE A 174 0.89 6.97 0.38
C ILE A 174 1.50 5.96 1.35
N PRO A 175 0.85 5.66 2.48
CA PRO A 175 1.39 4.74 3.46
C PRO A 175 1.37 3.30 2.97
N ILE A 176 2.13 2.45 3.67
CA ILE A 176 2.19 0.99 3.52
C ILE A 176 2.73 0.52 2.17
N LEU A 177 1.93 0.64 1.10
CA LEU A 177 2.25 0.18 -0.26
C LEU A 177 2.93 1.26 -1.11
N GLY A 178 2.62 2.53 -0.86
CA GLY A 178 3.12 3.64 -1.70
C GLY A 178 2.42 3.72 -3.06
N ILE A 179 1.33 2.95 -3.25
CA ILE A 179 0.64 2.79 -4.52
C ILE A 179 -0.62 3.67 -4.53
N VAL A 180 -0.74 4.51 -5.55
CA VAL A 180 -1.94 5.30 -5.86
C VAL A 180 -2.88 4.51 -6.79
N SER A 181 -2.30 3.80 -7.76
CA SER A 181 -3.05 2.89 -8.64
C SER A 181 -2.13 1.77 -9.15
N GLN A 182 -2.74 0.63 -9.45
CA GLN A 182 -2.10 -0.49 -10.12
C GLN A 182 -3.07 -1.06 -11.15
N LYS A 183 -2.54 -1.49 -12.28
CA LYS A 183 -3.31 -2.12 -13.35
C LYS A 183 -2.58 -3.32 -13.90
N THR A 184 -3.27 -4.45 -14.00
CA THR A 184 -2.82 -5.66 -14.68
C THR A 184 -3.74 -5.95 -15.87
N ALA A 185 -3.51 -7.07 -16.56
CA ALA A 185 -4.44 -7.54 -17.59
C ALA A 185 -5.81 -7.95 -17.03
N SER A 186 -5.87 -8.37 -15.76
CA SER A 186 -7.07 -8.94 -15.14
C SER A 186 -7.75 -8.02 -14.15
N GLU A 187 -7.10 -6.97 -13.65
CA GLU A 187 -7.69 -6.07 -12.66
C GLU A 187 -7.07 -4.67 -12.62
N GLU A 188 -7.78 -3.75 -11.97
CA GLU A 188 -7.31 -2.42 -11.63
C GLU A 188 -7.61 -2.10 -10.16
N MET A 189 -6.59 -1.66 -9.43
CA MET A 189 -6.66 -1.17 -8.07
C MET A 189 -6.47 0.34 -8.03
N LYS A 190 -7.33 1.05 -7.28
CA LYS A 190 -7.27 2.51 -7.09
C LYS A 190 -7.38 2.88 -5.63
N LEU A 191 -6.52 3.79 -5.19
CA LEU A 191 -6.55 4.35 -3.84
C LEU A 191 -7.83 5.18 -3.64
N THR A 192 -8.57 4.86 -2.58
CA THR A 192 -9.82 5.53 -2.22
C THR A 192 -9.69 6.42 -0.98
N ALA A 193 -8.83 6.05 -0.02
CA ALA A 193 -8.54 6.86 1.17
C ALA A 193 -7.22 6.43 1.84
N HIS A 194 -6.67 7.26 2.73
CA HIS A 194 -5.52 6.92 3.58
C HIS A 194 -5.46 7.78 4.86
N GLY A 195 -4.73 7.34 5.89
CA GLY A 195 -4.65 8.04 7.18
C GLY A 195 -3.63 7.48 8.18
N LYS A 196 -3.74 7.90 9.46
CA LYS A 196 -2.70 7.75 10.52
C LYS A 196 -3.20 7.26 11.90
N ASP A 197 -4.41 6.73 11.99
CA ASP A 197 -5.10 6.39 13.22
C ASP A 197 -5.69 4.95 13.21
N ALA A 198 -5.08 4.07 12.42
CA ALA A 198 -5.51 2.70 12.27
C ALA A 198 -5.57 1.97 13.61
N LYS A 199 -6.66 1.23 13.79
CA LYS A 199 -6.81 0.20 14.82
C LYS A 199 -7.06 -1.13 14.13
N THR A 200 -6.79 -2.21 14.85
CA THR A 200 -7.09 -3.55 14.39
C THR A 200 -8.60 -3.77 14.29
N ALA A 201 -9.02 -4.45 13.24
CA ALA A 201 -10.41 -4.89 13.05
C ALA A 201 -10.75 -6.12 13.93
N ILE A 202 -9.76 -6.81 14.48
CA ILE A 202 -9.93 -7.96 15.37
C ILE A 202 -10.02 -7.45 16.81
N THR A 203 -11.19 -7.59 17.44
CA THR A 203 -11.46 -7.04 18.78
C THR A 203 -11.48 -8.09 19.88
N GLU A 204 -11.71 -9.34 19.50
CA GLU A 204 -11.60 -10.50 20.39
C GLU A 204 -10.17 -11.03 20.49
N GLU A 205 -9.91 -11.87 21.50
CA GLU A 205 -8.66 -12.62 21.59
C GLU A 205 -8.67 -13.78 20.57
N PRO A 206 -7.66 -13.86 19.67
CA PRO A 206 -7.60 -14.94 18.70
C PRO A 206 -7.40 -16.32 19.36
N GLN A 207 -8.12 -17.33 18.85
CA GLN A 207 -7.90 -18.71 19.24
C GLN A 207 -6.60 -19.23 18.62
N LYS A 208 -5.66 -19.65 19.47
CA LYS A 208 -4.41 -20.26 19.01
C LYS A 208 -4.67 -21.64 18.43
N VAL A 209 -4.23 -21.84 17.19
CA VAL A 209 -4.25 -23.15 16.54
C VAL A 209 -2.94 -23.87 16.86
N ASN A 210 -3.03 -24.99 17.57
CA ASN A 210 -1.94 -25.94 17.63
C ASN A 210 -2.05 -26.84 16.41
N LEU A 211 -1.23 -26.59 15.39
CA LEU A 211 -1.00 -27.54 14.32
C LEU A 211 -0.23 -28.70 14.95
N GLY A 212 -0.96 -29.69 15.46
CA GLY A 212 -0.37 -30.90 15.99
C GLY A 212 0.58 -31.48 14.95
N ILE A 213 1.82 -31.73 15.35
CA ILE A 213 2.81 -32.45 14.57
C ILE A 213 2.13 -33.77 14.16
N PHE A 214 1.96 -33.99 12.85
CA PHE A 214 1.82 -35.36 12.36
C PHE A 214 3.18 -36.01 12.60
N ASP A 215 3.30 -36.75 13.71
CA ASP A 215 4.44 -37.65 13.98
C ASP A 215 4.55 -38.72 12.87
#